data_AF-Q7X1I9-F1
#
_entry.id   AF-Q7X1I9-F1
#
_cell.length_a   1.000
_cell.length_b   1.000
_cell.length_c   1.000
_cell.angle_alpha   90.00
_cell.angle_beta   90.00
_cell.angle_gamma   90.00
#
_symmetry.space_group_name_H-M   'P 1'
#
loop_
_entity.id
_entity.type
_entity.pdbx_description
1 polymer ?
#
loop_
_entity_poly.entity_id
_entity_poly.type
_entity_poly.pdbx_seq_one_letter_code
_entity_poly.pdbx_strand_id
1 'polypeptide(L)'
;TQALDIGAMSVFFYTFREREELLDLFEIICGARLTSNYYRVGGVDADLPKEFITRLYKFLDTFEKNIGEYNTLLETNRIWLARTKNIAVITGEDAINFGVSGPSLRGSGVDYDLRKYEPYGVYDQVEWSVPVGTNGDVYDRYWIRIEEMRESSKIIRQCLDRLPAGKILTDDHKITFPDKGKVMHNMETLIHHFLLVSRDSRFLQEILTGTETPRELGFYIV
;
A
#
# COMPACT_ATOMS: atom_id res chain seq x y z
N THR A 1 -8.79 11.48 7.68
CA THR A 1 -9.00 12.82 8.26
C THR A 1 -10.31 13.45 7.84
N GLN A 2 -10.91 13.10 6.69
CA GLN A 2 -12.21 13.64 6.26
C GLN A 2 -13.30 13.69 7.37
N ALA A 3 -13.37 12.65 8.21
CA ALA A 3 -14.27 12.61 9.36
C ALA A 3 -14.02 13.75 10.36
N LEU A 4 -12.75 14.05 10.66
CA LEU A 4 -12.34 15.13 11.54
C LEU A 4 -12.75 16.50 10.97
N ASP A 5 -12.54 16.72 9.67
CA ASP A 5 -12.87 17.98 8.99
C ASP A 5 -14.39 18.25 8.99
N ILE A 6 -15.21 17.20 8.99
CA ILE A 6 -16.67 17.29 9.09
C ILE A 6 -17.14 17.46 10.55
N GLY A 7 -16.28 17.15 11.53
CA GLY A 7 -16.53 17.34 12.97
C GLY A 7 -16.57 16.05 13.81
N ALA A 8 -16.41 14.87 13.20
CA ALA A 8 -16.36 13.59 13.89
C ALA A 8 -14.95 13.31 14.43
N MET A 9 -14.65 13.83 15.63
CA MET A 9 -13.33 13.69 16.27
C MET A 9 -13.04 12.30 16.84
N SER A 10 -14.06 11.56 17.30
CA SER A 10 -13.86 10.27 17.99
C SER A 10 -13.24 9.20 17.09
N VAL A 11 -13.76 9.05 15.86
CA VAL A 11 -13.28 8.07 14.87
C VAL A 11 -11.81 8.33 14.50
N PHE A 12 -11.39 9.60 14.49
CA PHE A 12 -10.01 9.97 14.24
C PHE A 12 -9.07 9.40 15.31
N PHE A 13 -9.38 9.54 16.60
CA PHE A 13 -8.56 8.98 17.67
C PHE A 13 -8.51 7.46 17.67
N TYR A 14 -9.63 6.81 17.33
CA TYR A 14 -9.65 5.37 17.20
C TYR A 14 -8.70 4.93 16.09
N THR A 15 -8.92 5.38 14.85
CA THR A 15 -8.05 5.04 13.70
C THR A 15 -6.57 5.37 13.90
N PHE A 16 -6.25 6.37 14.71
CA PHE A 16 -4.85 6.69 15.06
C PHE A 16 -4.21 5.67 16.00
N ARG A 17 -4.99 5.02 16.87
CA ARG A 17 -4.49 3.91 17.68
C ARG A 17 -4.05 2.75 16.80
N GLU A 18 -4.86 2.34 15.82
CA GLU A 18 -4.45 1.26 14.90
C GLU A 18 -3.28 1.69 14.00
N ARG A 19 -3.24 2.97 13.61
CA ARG A 19 -2.09 3.52 12.90
C ARG A 19 -0.80 3.41 13.71
N GLU A 20 -0.86 3.64 15.02
CA GLU A 20 0.31 3.55 15.89
C GLU A 20 0.85 2.12 15.97
N GLU A 21 -0.04 1.12 16.05
CA GLU A 21 0.35 -0.29 15.99
C GLU A 21 1.04 -0.65 14.66
N LEU A 22 0.58 -0.08 13.54
CA LEU A 22 1.25 -0.23 12.24
C LEU A 22 2.62 0.47 12.19
N LEU A 23 2.76 1.63 12.83
CA LEU A 23 4.05 2.34 12.90
C LEU A 23 5.07 1.57 13.75
N ASP A 24 4.63 0.93 14.83
CA ASP A 24 5.48 0.03 15.63
C ASP A 24 5.92 -1.19 14.81
N LEU A 25 5.04 -1.72 13.95
CA LEU A 25 5.38 -2.80 13.01
C LEU A 25 6.42 -2.36 11.98
N PHE A 26 6.33 -1.13 11.46
CA PHE A 26 7.37 -0.58 10.57
C PHE A 26 8.70 -0.37 11.29
N GLU A 27 8.68 0.07 12.55
CA GLU A 27 9.89 0.23 13.37
C GLU A 27 10.62 -1.10 13.54
N ILE A 28 9.91 -2.21 13.75
CA ILE A 28 10.50 -3.56 13.87
C ILE A 28 11.22 -3.98 12.57
N ILE A 29 10.68 -3.60 11.41
CA ILE A 29 11.25 -3.98 10.11
C ILE A 29 12.45 -3.10 9.75
N CYS A 30 12.26 -1.78 9.76
CA CYS A 30 13.20 -0.84 9.16
C CYS A 30 13.92 0.07 10.17
N GLY A 31 13.57 -0.01 11.46
CA GLY A 31 14.10 0.88 12.50
C GLY A 31 13.59 2.32 12.43
N ALA A 32 12.66 2.62 11.52
CA ALA A 32 12.04 3.93 11.34
C ALA A 32 10.51 3.80 11.32
N ARG A 33 9.81 4.82 11.82
CA ARG A 33 8.34 4.81 11.89
C ARG A 33 7.68 5.27 10.59
N LEU A 34 8.19 6.35 9.98
CA LEU A 34 7.55 7.00 8.83
C LEU A 34 8.31 6.84 7.52
N THR A 35 9.61 7.15 7.52
CA THR A 35 10.45 7.11 6.32
C THR A 35 11.15 5.76 6.23
N SER A 36 10.42 4.75 5.75
CA SER A 36 10.93 3.38 5.61
C SER A 36 11.73 3.23 4.31
N ASN A 37 13.06 3.22 4.41
CA ASN A 37 13.95 2.87 3.29
C ASN A 37 14.12 1.35 3.15
N TYR A 38 12.99 0.64 3.02
CA TYR A 38 12.95 -0.82 3.05
C TYR A 38 12.95 -1.44 1.64
N TYR A 39 12.13 -0.88 0.74
CA TYR A 39 12.13 -1.27 -0.66
C TYR A 39 13.34 -0.68 -1.38
N ARG A 40 14.06 -1.52 -2.11
CA ARG A 40 15.23 -1.12 -2.91
C ARG A 40 15.16 -1.74 -4.29
N VAL A 41 15.90 -1.16 -5.24
CA VAL A 41 16.05 -1.74 -6.57
C VAL A 41 16.72 -3.11 -6.42
N GLY A 42 16.03 -4.17 -6.85
CA GLY A 42 16.48 -5.56 -6.69
C GLY A 42 15.99 -6.27 -5.43
N GLY A 43 15.01 -5.71 -4.71
CA GLY A 43 14.29 -6.42 -3.66
C GLY A 43 14.11 -5.59 -2.39
N VAL A 44 14.52 -6.17 -1.27
CA VAL A 44 14.20 -5.64 0.07
C VAL A 44 15.46 -5.62 0.93
N ASP A 45 15.61 -4.61 1.81
CA ASP A 45 16.82 -4.42 2.61
C ASP A 45 17.09 -5.52 3.64
N ALA A 46 16.05 -5.98 4.34
CA ALA A 46 16.16 -6.97 5.41
C ALA A 46 15.00 -7.96 5.39
N ASP A 47 15.23 -9.16 5.92
CA ASP A 47 14.18 -10.18 6.03
C ASP A 47 13.23 -9.88 7.19
N LEU A 48 12.03 -10.45 7.16
CA LEU A 48 11.01 -10.24 8.17
C LEU A 48 11.36 -10.99 9.47
N PRO A 49 11.45 -10.31 10.63
CA PRO A 49 11.66 -11.00 11.89
C PRO A 49 10.43 -11.82 12.26
N LYS A 50 10.62 -12.99 12.90
CA LYS A 50 9.52 -13.89 13.31
C LYS A 50 8.48 -13.21 14.21
N GLU A 51 8.95 -12.26 15.03
CA GLU A 51 8.06 -11.46 15.89
C GLU A 51 7.09 -10.60 15.08
N PHE A 52 7.54 -10.04 13.95
CA PHE A 52 6.70 -9.22 13.08
C PHE A 52 5.51 -10.01 12.55
N ILE A 53 5.74 -11.23 12.05
CA ILE A 53 4.67 -12.09 11.53
C ILE A 53 3.61 -12.34 12.62
N THR A 54 4.06 -12.67 13.83
CA THR A 54 3.16 -12.95 14.95
C THR A 54 2.34 -11.73 15.38
N ARG A 55 2.96 -10.54 15.42
CA ARG A 55 2.26 -9.29 15.75
C ARG A 55 1.30 -8.87 14.64
N LEU A 56 1.68 -9.07 13.37
CA LEU A 56 0.83 -8.74 12.23
C LEU A 56 -0.44 -9.60 12.19
N TYR A 57 -0.37 -10.89 12.48
CA TYR A 57 -1.57 -11.72 12.62
C TYR A 57 -2.53 -11.19 13.70
N LYS A 58 -1.99 -10.83 14.88
CA LYS A 58 -2.80 -10.24 15.96
C LYS A 58 -3.44 -8.92 15.53
N PHE A 59 -2.70 -8.08 14.81
CA PHE A 59 -3.22 -6.83 14.28
C PHE A 59 -4.35 -7.06 13.27
N LEU A 60 -4.22 -8.03 12.36
CA LEU A 60 -5.27 -8.33 11.39
C LEU A 60 -6.58 -8.79 12.07
N ASP A 61 -6.47 -9.63 13.11
CA ASP A 61 -7.64 -10.11 13.85
C ASP A 61 -8.37 -9.03 14.66
N THR A 62 -7.65 -8.00 15.13
CA THR A 62 -8.25 -6.83 15.79
C THR A 62 -8.78 -5.81 14.78
N PHE A 63 -8.03 -5.56 13.72
CA PHE A 63 -8.34 -4.53 12.71
C PHE A 63 -9.63 -4.84 11.95
N GLU A 64 -9.88 -6.09 11.57
CA GLU A 64 -11.13 -6.48 10.90
C GLU A 64 -12.38 -6.16 11.75
N LYS A 65 -12.30 -6.36 13.07
CA LYS A 65 -13.39 -6.01 14.01
C LYS A 65 -13.55 -4.51 14.14
N ASN A 66 -12.43 -3.80 14.31
CA ASN A 66 -12.41 -2.35 14.49
C ASN A 66 -12.97 -1.61 13.26
N ILE A 67 -12.67 -2.06 12.03
CA ILE A 67 -13.26 -1.49 10.81
C ILE A 67 -14.81 -1.57 10.85
N GLY A 68 -15.36 -2.71 11.28
CA GLY A 68 -16.80 -2.89 11.42
C GLY A 68 -17.44 -1.91 12.40
N GLU A 69 -16.80 -1.72 13.56
CA GLU A 69 -17.24 -0.75 14.57
C GLU A 69 -17.21 0.69 14.02
N TYR A 70 -16.11 1.08 13.35
CA TYR A 70 -15.96 2.44 12.81
C TYR A 70 -16.93 2.72 11.68
N ASN A 71 -17.18 1.74 10.82
CA ASN A 71 -18.16 1.88 9.76
C ASN A 71 -19.57 2.08 10.34
N THR A 72 -19.95 1.31 11.36
CA THR A 72 -21.26 1.41 12.02
C THR A 72 -21.53 2.82 12.58
N LEU A 73 -20.50 3.47 13.14
CA LEU A 73 -20.59 4.83 13.70
C LEU A 73 -20.84 5.92 12.66
N LEU A 74 -20.38 5.73 11.42
CA LEU A 74 -20.45 6.73 10.35
C LEU A 74 -21.58 6.44 9.36
N GLU A 75 -21.78 5.18 8.99
CA GLU A 75 -22.78 4.73 8.03
C GLU A 75 -24.21 5.10 8.47
N THR A 76 -24.53 4.89 9.75
CA THR A 76 -25.86 5.18 10.30
C THR A 76 -26.08 6.66 10.65
N ASN A 77 -25.00 7.47 10.62
CA ASN A 77 -25.06 8.84 11.08
C ASN A 77 -25.72 9.75 10.03
N ARG A 78 -26.88 10.31 10.40
CA ARG A 78 -27.63 11.24 9.55
C ARG A 78 -26.83 12.48 9.15
N ILE A 79 -25.97 12.99 10.04
CA ILE A 79 -25.13 14.16 9.76
C ILE A 79 -24.09 13.80 8.71
N TRP A 80 -23.50 12.60 8.80
CA TRP A 80 -22.53 12.11 7.82
C TRP A 80 -23.19 11.97 6.44
N LEU A 81 -24.32 11.27 6.37
CA LEU A 81 -25.07 11.07 5.13
C LEU A 81 -25.49 12.41 4.50
N ALA A 82 -26.01 13.35 5.30
CA ALA A 82 -26.40 14.67 4.80
C ALA A 82 -25.21 15.50 4.25
N ARG A 83 -23.98 15.21 4.68
CA ARG A 83 -22.76 15.94 4.30
C ARG A 83 -21.91 15.24 3.25
N THR A 84 -22.27 14.03 2.85
CA THR A 84 -21.51 13.22 1.89
C THR A 84 -22.34 12.74 0.71
N LYS A 85 -23.61 12.40 0.93
CA LYS A 85 -24.49 11.88 -0.11
C LYS A 85 -24.87 12.99 -1.10
N ASN A 86 -24.80 12.69 -2.40
CA ASN A 86 -25.09 13.63 -3.50
C ASN A 86 -24.25 14.92 -3.50
N ILE A 87 -23.08 14.92 -2.84
CA ILE A 87 -22.16 16.06 -2.85
C ILE A 87 -20.97 15.76 -3.75
N ALA A 88 -20.56 16.75 -4.54
CA ALA A 88 -19.43 16.68 -5.48
C ALA A 88 -19.49 15.44 -6.40
N VAL A 89 -20.66 15.19 -6.98
CA VAL A 89 -20.90 14.10 -7.94
C VAL A 89 -20.03 14.33 -9.18
N ILE A 90 -19.27 13.29 -9.57
CA ILE A 90 -18.45 13.27 -10.79
C ILE A 90 -18.96 12.13 -11.66
N THR A 91 -19.27 12.42 -12.93
CA THR A 91 -19.66 11.38 -13.90
C THR A 91 -18.44 10.57 -14.33
N GLY A 92 -18.63 9.34 -14.80
CA GLY A 92 -17.52 8.50 -15.27
C GLY A 92 -16.75 9.13 -16.44
N GLU A 93 -17.45 9.78 -17.38
CA GLU A 93 -16.84 10.46 -18.52
C GLU A 93 -15.98 11.65 -18.08
N ASP A 94 -16.50 12.48 -17.17
CA ASP A 94 -15.76 13.62 -16.62
C ASP A 94 -14.53 13.16 -15.82
N ALA A 95 -14.66 12.06 -15.05
CA ALA A 95 -13.54 11.51 -14.29
C ALA A 95 -12.37 11.11 -15.19
N ILE A 96 -12.67 10.47 -16.33
CA ILE A 96 -11.67 10.07 -17.33
C ILE A 96 -11.07 11.31 -18.00
N ASN A 97 -11.90 12.28 -18.41
CA ASN A 97 -11.43 13.50 -19.06
C ASN A 97 -10.52 14.35 -18.15
N PHE A 98 -10.76 14.34 -16.84
CA PHE A 98 -9.92 15.02 -15.86
C PHE A 98 -8.67 14.22 -15.44
N GLY A 99 -8.52 12.97 -15.92
CA GLY A 99 -7.40 12.12 -15.51
C GLY A 99 -7.45 11.75 -14.02
N VAL A 100 -8.64 11.65 -13.44
CA VAL A 100 -8.82 11.26 -12.05
C VAL A 100 -8.65 9.75 -11.92
N SER A 101 -7.94 9.31 -10.89
CA SER A 101 -7.59 7.91 -10.66
C SER A 101 -7.97 7.39 -9.27
N GLY A 102 -7.84 6.07 -9.09
CA GLY A 102 -8.06 5.37 -7.83
C GLY A 102 -9.51 5.43 -7.32
N PRO A 103 -9.74 5.63 -6.00
CA PRO A 103 -11.08 5.58 -5.41
C PRO A 103 -12.06 6.60 -5.98
N SER A 104 -11.56 7.73 -6.50
CA SER A 104 -12.41 8.76 -7.11
C SER A 104 -12.95 8.32 -8.48
N LEU A 105 -12.15 7.59 -9.27
CA LEU A 105 -12.57 7.03 -10.55
C LEU A 105 -13.54 5.86 -10.34
N ARG A 106 -13.21 4.96 -9.40
CA ARG A 106 -14.06 3.84 -9.00
C ARG A 106 -15.38 4.30 -8.39
N GLY A 107 -15.38 5.41 -7.65
CA GLY A 107 -16.59 6.02 -7.09
C GLY A 107 -17.59 6.44 -8.15
N SER A 108 -17.11 6.89 -9.31
CA SER A 108 -17.90 7.32 -10.46
C SER A 108 -18.40 6.18 -11.35
N GLY A 109 -18.23 4.93 -10.94
CA GLY A 109 -18.74 3.75 -11.67
C GLY A 109 -17.82 3.21 -12.76
N VAL A 110 -16.58 3.70 -12.85
CA VAL A 110 -15.57 3.18 -13.78
C VAL A 110 -14.77 2.09 -13.07
N ASP A 111 -14.91 0.85 -13.54
CA ASP A 111 -14.13 -0.29 -13.04
C ASP A 111 -12.70 -0.22 -13.58
N TYR A 112 -11.82 0.47 -12.86
CA TYR A 112 -10.41 0.61 -13.21
C TYR A 112 -9.52 0.48 -11.96
N ASP A 113 -8.55 -0.44 -12.03
CA ASP A 113 -7.53 -0.65 -11.00
C ASP A 113 -6.26 -1.25 -11.61
N LEU A 114 -5.14 -0.52 -11.55
CA LEU A 114 -3.88 -0.98 -12.15
C LEU A 114 -3.46 -2.37 -11.66
N ARG A 115 -3.74 -2.75 -10.41
CA ARG A 115 -3.34 -4.05 -9.84
C ARG A 115 -4.01 -5.24 -10.54
N LYS A 116 -5.13 -5.03 -11.22
CA LYS A 116 -5.81 -6.03 -12.05
C LYS A 116 -5.51 -5.86 -13.54
N TYR A 117 -5.44 -4.63 -14.03
CA TYR A 117 -5.19 -4.33 -15.44
C TYR A 117 -3.75 -4.63 -15.86
N GLU A 118 -2.78 -4.16 -15.07
CA GLU A 118 -1.35 -4.37 -15.27
C GLU A 118 -0.74 -4.85 -13.95
N PRO A 119 -0.94 -6.13 -13.59
CA PRO A 119 -0.52 -6.64 -12.30
C PRO A 119 1.00 -6.57 -12.16
N TYR A 120 1.45 -5.92 -11.08
CA TYR A 120 2.85 -5.88 -10.68
C TYR A 120 3.08 -6.70 -9.41
N GLY A 121 4.32 -7.12 -9.18
CA GLY A 121 4.67 -7.95 -8.03
C GLY A 121 3.96 -9.32 -8.06
N VAL A 122 3.04 -9.54 -7.12
CA VAL A 122 2.34 -10.83 -6.91
C VAL A 122 0.82 -10.63 -6.81
N TYR A 123 0.28 -9.50 -7.28
CA TYR A 123 -1.17 -9.21 -7.22
C TYR A 123 -2.02 -10.14 -8.10
N ASP A 124 -1.41 -10.77 -9.11
CA ASP A 124 -2.00 -11.78 -9.98
C ASP A 124 -2.27 -13.12 -9.28
N GLN A 125 -1.52 -13.44 -8.21
CA GLN A 125 -1.63 -14.70 -7.47
C GLN A 125 -2.54 -14.61 -6.22
N VAL A 126 -3.10 -13.44 -5.95
CA VAL A 126 -3.94 -13.18 -4.76
C VAL A 126 -5.40 -12.99 -5.15
N GLU A 127 -6.30 -13.55 -4.37
CA GLU A 127 -7.75 -13.47 -4.60
C GLU A 127 -8.39 -12.31 -3.84
N TRP A 128 -8.82 -11.30 -4.58
CA TRP A 128 -9.47 -10.09 -4.05
C TRP A 128 -10.39 -9.45 -5.09
N SER A 129 -11.31 -8.60 -4.63
CA SER A 129 -12.29 -7.89 -5.46
C SER A 129 -12.12 -6.36 -5.41
N VAL A 130 -12.37 -5.70 -6.54
CA VAL A 130 -12.34 -4.23 -6.64
C VAL A 130 -13.74 -3.67 -6.30
N PRO A 131 -13.88 -2.81 -5.28
CA PRO A 131 -15.15 -2.15 -5.01
C PRO A 131 -15.40 -1.01 -6.00
N VAL A 132 -16.59 -0.97 -6.61
CA VAL A 132 -17.02 0.05 -7.57
C VAL A 132 -18.28 0.75 -7.05
N GLY A 133 -18.28 2.08 -7.06
CA GLY A 133 -19.41 2.92 -6.67
C GLY A 133 -20.39 3.13 -7.82
N THR A 134 -21.57 3.69 -7.53
CA THR A 134 -22.60 3.87 -8.57
C THR A 134 -22.92 5.33 -8.85
N ASN A 135 -22.83 6.20 -7.85
CA ASN A 135 -23.36 7.56 -7.90
C ASN A 135 -22.28 8.62 -8.12
N GLY A 136 -20.99 8.31 -7.87
CA GLY A 136 -19.90 9.27 -8.02
C GLY A 136 -19.81 10.32 -6.91
N ASP A 137 -20.59 10.16 -5.84
CA ASP A 137 -20.61 11.11 -4.73
C ASP A 137 -19.46 10.88 -3.73
N VAL A 138 -19.35 11.78 -2.75
CA VAL A 138 -18.33 11.67 -1.70
C VAL A 138 -18.56 10.45 -0.80
N TYR A 139 -19.83 10.01 -0.65
CA TYR A 139 -20.16 8.85 0.15
C TYR A 139 -19.64 7.55 -0.47
N ASP A 140 -19.83 7.35 -1.78
CA ASP A 140 -19.33 6.19 -2.50
C ASP A 140 -17.79 6.08 -2.43
N ARG A 141 -17.09 7.23 -2.52
CA ARG A 141 -15.62 7.26 -2.35
C ARG A 141 -15.17 6.89 -0.95
N TYR A 142 -15.96 7.27 0.06
CA TYR A 142 -15.72 6.86 1.46
C TYR A 142 -15.96 5.36 1.62
N TRP A 143 -17.06 4.85 1.08
CA TRP A 143 -17.41 3.42 1.14
C TRP A 143 -16.35 2.56 0.45
N ILE A 144 -15.91 2.93 -0.75
CA ILE A 144 -14.82 2.27 -1.48
C ILE A 144 -13.56 2.16 -0.62
N ARG A 145 -13.16 3.24 0.08
CA ARG A 145 -11.98 3.19 0.95
C ARG A 145 -12.14 2.21 2.11
N ILE A 146 -13.35 2.04 2.64
CA ILE A 146 -13.63 1.07 3.69
C ILE A 146 -13.52 -0.36 3.16
N GLU A 147 -14.14 -0.63 2.02
CA GLU A 147 -14.04 -1.96 1.40
C GLU A 147 -12.60 -2.27 0.96
N GLU A 148 -11.85 -1.28 0.44
CA GLU A 148 -10.42 -1.43 0.14
C GLU A 148 -9.60 -1.78 1.38
N MET A 149 -9.92 -1.23 2.55
CA MET A 149 -9.25 -1.61 3.81
C MET A 149 -9.51 -3.08 4.16
N ARG A 150 -10.73 -3.59 3.94
CA ARG A 150 -11.07 -5.00 4.18
C ARG A 150 -10.38 -5.93 3.18
N GLU A 151 -10.41 -5.58 1.90
CA GLU A 151 -9.72 -6.34 0.86
C GLU A 151 -8.20 -6.31 1.07
N SER A 152 -7.65 -5.19 1.55
CA SER A 152 -6.23 -5.11 1.93
C SER A 152 -5.88 -6.09 3.06
N SER A 153 -6.71 -6.19 4.10
CA SER A 153 -6.51 -7.18 5.18
C SER A 153 -6.55 -8.62 4.64
N LYS A 154 -7.47 -8.91 3.71
CA LYS A 154 -7.57 -10.22 3.06
C LYS A 154 -6.34 -10.54 2.21
N ILE A 155 -5.84 -9.57 1.44
CA ILE A 155 -4.61 -9.70 0.64
C ILE A 155 -3.43 -10.00 1.56
N ILE A 156 -3.26 -9.23 2.65
CA ILE A 156 -2.15 -9.42 3.59
C ILE A 156 -2.20 -10.81 4.21
N ARG A 157 -3.38 -11.28 4.64
CA ARG A 157 -3.55 -12.62 5.23
C ARG A 157 -3.12 -13.72 4.25
N GLN A 158 -3.57 -13.64 3.00
CA GLN A 158 -3.17 -14.59 1.95
C GLN A 158 -1.66 -14.57 1.67
N CYS A 159 -1.05 -13.39 1.66
CA CYS A 159 0.39 -13.24 1.48
C CYS A 159 1.19 -13.86 2.63
N LEU A 160 0.69 -13.76 3.87
CA LEU A 160 1.33 -14.37 5.03
C LEU A 160 1.21 -15.90 5.03
N ASP A 161 0.05 -16.43 4.62
CA ASP A 161 -0.18 -17.87 4.54
C ASP A 161 0.67 -18.54 3.44
N ARG A 162 0.93 -17.81 2.34
CA ARG A 162 1.67 -18.29 1.17
C ARG A 162 3.13 -17.83 1.14
N LEU A 163 3.66 -17.31 2.24
CA LEU A 163 4.99 -16.70 2.27
C LEU A 163 6.08 -17.74 1.95
N PRO A 164 6.76 -17.65 0.79
CA PRO A 164 7.79 -18.62 0.43
C PRO A 164 9.07 -18.36 1.22
N ALA A 165 9.76 -19.43 1.62
CA ALA A 165 11.14 -19.30 2.08
C ALA A 165 12.04 -19.04 0.87
N GLY A 166 12.98 -18.10 0.99
CA GLY A 166 13.86 -17.77 -0.13
C GLY A 166 14.78 -16.59 0.14
N LYS A 167 15.54 -16.21 -0.88
CA LYS A 167 16.34 -14.99 -0.85
C LYS A 167 15.44 -13.78 -1.05
N ILE A 168 15.72 -12.73 -0.31
CA ILE A 168 15.00 -11.44 -0.38
C ILE A 168 15.56 -10.47 -1.43
N LEU A 169 16.80 -10.70 -1.86
CA LEU A 169 17.52 -9.88 -2.83
C LEU A 169 17.84 -10.71 -4.07
N THR A 170 17.88 -10.04 -5.22
CA THR A 170 18.36 -10.65 -6.46
C THR A 170 19.81 -11.11 -6.32
N ASP A 171 20.18 -12.19 -7.02
CA ASP A 171 21.56 -12.71 -7.00
C ASP A 171 22.56 -11.85 -7.79
N ASP A 172 22.11 -10.83 -8.52
CA ASP A 172 22.98 -9.92 -9.25
C ASP A 172 23.53 -8.81 -8.33
N HIS A 173 24.79 -8.99 -7.92
CA HIS A 173 25.54 -8.06 -7.07
C HIS A 173 26.11 -6.84 -7.82
N LYS A 174 25.77 -6.65 -9.10
CA LYS A 174 26.02 -5.38 -9.81
C LYS A 174 24.95 -4.32 -9.54
N ILE A 175 23.80 -4.74 -9.02
CA ILE A 175 22.65 -3.88 -8.71
C ILE A 175 22.37 -3.90 -7.22
N THR A 176 22.45 -5.08 -6.59
CA THR A 176 22.15 -5.27 -5.17
C THR A 176 23.42 -5.36 -4.33
N PHE A 177 23.33 -4.93 -3.07
CA PHE A 177 24.45 -5.09 -2.14
C PHE A 177 24.67 -6.57 -1.80
N PRO A 178 25.92 -7.07 -1.88
CA PRO A 178 26.26 -8.41 -1.43
C PRO A 178 26.20 -8.51 0.10
N ASP A 179 26.00 -9.73 0.59
CA ASP A 179 25.99 -10.02 2.03
C ASP A 179 27.33 -9.64 2.69
N LYS A 180 27.26 -8.93 3.83
CA LYS A 180 28.43 -8.43 4.57
C LYS A 180 29.38 -9.56 4.97
N GLY A 181 28.86 -10.74 5.28
CA GLY A 181 29.68 -11.90 5.60
C GLY A 181 30.59 -12.31 4.44
N LYS A 182 30.07 -12.27 3.20
CA LYS A 182 30.83 -12.61 1.98
C LYS A 182 31.81 -11.52 1.59
N VAL A 183 31.43 -10.25 1.75
CA VAL A 183 32.28 -9.08 1.46
C VAL A 183 33.63 -9.14 2.17
N MET A 184 33.66 -9.64 3.41
CA MET A 184 34.89 -9.72 4.20
C MET A 184 35.84 -10.85 3.76
N HIS A 185 35.34 -11.85 3.02
CA HIS A 185 36.10 -13.06 2.69
C HIS A 185 36.37 -13.23 1.19
N ASN A 186 35.57 -12.62 0.31
CA ASN A 186 35.72 -12.72 -1.14
C ASN A 186 36.00 -11.34 -1.78
N MET A 187 37.09 -11.27 -2.53
CA MET A 187 37.53 -10.06 -3.24
C MET A 187 36.49 -9.57 -4.27
N GLU A 188 35.80 -10.47 -4.97
CA GLU A 188 34.80 -10.09 -5.99
C GLU A 188 33.63 -9.32 -5.36
N THR A 189 33.08 -9.84 -4.25
CA THR A 189 32.01 -9.17 -3.52
C THR A 189 32.44 -7.84 -2.93
N LEU A 190 33.71 -7.71 -2.54
CA LEU A 190 34.26 -6.45 -2.05
C LEU A 190 34.37 -5.40 -3.17
N ILE A 191 34.82 -5.80 -4.36
CA ILE A 191 34.86 -4.92 -5.53
C ILE A 191 33.45 -4.43 -5.88
N HIS A 192 32.47 -5.34 -5.93
CA HIS A 192 31.08 -4.99 -6.21
C HIS A 192 30.48 -4.04 -5.16
N HIS A 193 30.71 -4.32 -3.87
CA HIS A 193 30.30 -3.43 -2.79
C HIS A 193 30.93 -2.04 -2.91
N PHE A 194 32.24 -1.96 -3.17
CA PHE A 194 32.94 -0.69 -3.35
C PHE A 194 32.44 0.09 -4.56
N LEU A 195 32.22 -0.58 -5.69
CA LEU A 195 31.70 0.03 -6.91
C LEU A 195 30.30 0.58 -6.68
N LEU A 196 29.36 -0.18 -6.10
CA LEU A 196 27.99 0.28 -5.83
C LEU A 196 27.94 1.51 -4.92
N VAL A 197 28.82 1.60 -3.92
CA VAL A 197 28.86 2.76 -3.01
C VAL A 197 29.50 3.98 -3.68
N SER A 198 30.49 3.78 -4.53
CA SER A 198 31.29 4.87 -5.12
C SER A 198 30.77 5.36 -6.48
N ARG A 199 30.12 4.48 -7.26
CA ARG A 199 29.62 4.72 -8.60
C ARG A 199 28.25 4.06 -8.77
N ASP A 200 27.26 4.85 -9.12
CA ASP A 200 25.94 4.32 -9.44
C ASP A 200 25.94 3.46 -10.71
N SER A 201 25.13 2.41 -10.68
CA SER A 201 24.74 1.65 -11.86
C SER A 201 23.97 2.53 -12.83
N ARG A 202 24.39 2.58 -14.10
CA ARG A 202 23.75 3.37 -15.14
C ARG A 202 22.70 2.56 -15.89
N PHE A 203 21.50 3.11 -15.99
CA PHE A 203 20.44 2.62 -16.88
C PHE A 203 20.27 3.65 -18.02
N LEU A 204 20.05 3.18 -19.25
CA LEU A 204 20.03 4.01 -20.47
C LEU A 204 18.66 3.98 -21.18
N GLN A 205 17.58 3.70 -20.44
CA GLN A 205 16.25 3.55 -20.99
C GLN A 205 15.25 4.46 -20.28
N GLU A 206 14.36 5.04 -21.07
CA GLU A 206 13.20 5.78 -20.58
C GLU A 206 12.07 4.79 -20.26
N ILE A 207 11.50 4.87 -19.06
CA ILE A 207 10.42 3.98 -18.61
C ILE A 207 9.36 4.80 -17.86
N LEU A 208 8.10 4.59 -18.22
CA LEU A 208 6.93 5.01 -17.45
C LEU A 208 6.38 3.80 -16.72
N THR A 209 6.32 3.86 -15.38
CA THR A 209 5.68 2.81 -14.58
C THR A 209 4.63 3.44 -13.68
N GLY A 210 3.42 2.87 -13.69
CA GLY A 210 2.32 3.23 -12.80
C GLY A 210 2.23 2.26 -11.63
N THR A 211 1.86 2.75 -10.45
CA THR A 211 1.49 1.92 -9.30
C THR A 211 0.20 2.42 -8.68
N GLU A 212 -0.64 1.49 -8.24
CA GLU A 212 -1.88 1.80 -7.53
C GLU A 212 -1.57 2.07 -6.05
N THR A 213 -0.99 3.22 -5.76
CA THR A 213 -1.06 3.76 -4.40
C THR A 213 -2.49 4.23 -4.11
N PRO A 214 -2.87 4.52 -2.84
CA PRO A 214 -4.23 5.02 -2.51
C PRO A 214 -4.67 6.29 -3.29
N ARG A 215 -3.74 6.90 -4.00
CA ARG A 215 -3.91 7.79 -5.15
C ARG A 215 -2.91 7.31 -6.19
N GLU A 216 -3.32 6.87 -7.39
CA GLU A 216 -2.41 6.33 -8.42
C GLU A 216 -1.16 7.21 -8.58
N LEU A 217 0.01 6.57 -8.65
CA LEU A 217 1.29 7.26 -8.76
C LEU A 217 2.12 6.64 -9.87
N GLY A 218 2.44 7.46 -10.86
CA GLY A 218 3.36 7.11 -11.94
C GLY A 218 4.73 7.74 -11.75
N PHE A 219 5.78 7.01 -12.08
CA PHE A 219 7.13 7.52 -12.20
C PHE A 219 7.56 7.46 -13.66
N TYR A 220 8.04 8.59 -14.17
CA TYR A 220 8.70 8.69 -15.46
C TYR A 220 10.19 8.87 -15.22
N ILE A 221 10.98 7.86 -15.61
CA ILE A 221 12.43 7.83 -15.42
C ILE A 221 13.09 7.97 -16.79
N VAL A 222 14.10 8.85 -16.90
CA VAL A 222 14.87 9.17 -18.12
C VAL A 222 16.36 9.01 -17.85
#